data_AF-A0A838PRK3-F1
#
_entry.id   AF-A0A838PRK3-F1
#
_cell.length_a   1.000
_cell.length_b   1.000
_cell.length_c   1.000
_cell.angle_alpha   90.00
_cell.angle_beta   90.00
_cell.angle_gamma   90.00
#
_symmetry.space_group_name_H-M   'P 1'
#
loop_
_entity.id
_entity.type
_entity.pdbx_description
1 polymer ?
#
loop_
_entity_poly.entity_id
_entity_poly.type
_entity_poly.pdbx_seq_one_letter_code
_entity_poly.pdbx_strand_id
1 'polypeptide(L)'
;DVLTPFGLRTLSDLHPQFAPAAYHRGTVWPFDSWLGWGGLRAAGREEEAERVRTGVLEALERLGLAPELYAVTEDGPERVPIANQVQAWTVGARWALENRWDGRRLPGRGRG
;
A
#
# COMPACT_ATOMS: atom_id res chain seq x y z
N ASP A 1 -2.70 -12.34 -8.91
CA ASP A 1 -3.38 -11.06 -8.69
C ASP A 1 -2.35 -9.99 -8.31
N VAL A 2 -2.70 -8.71 -8.51
CA VAL A 2 -1.99 -7.56 -7.92
C VAL A 2 -2.47 -7.28 -6.50
N LEU A 3 -3.73 -7.60 -6.18
CA LEU A 3 -4.26 -7.43 -4.83
C LEU A 3 -3.76 -8.55 -3.92
N THR A 4 -3.22 -8.15 -2.77
CA THR A 4 -2.77 -9.07 -1.72
C THR A 4 -3.49 -8.77 -0.40
N PRO A 5 -3.36 -9.63 0.63
CA PRO A 5 -3.79 -9.28 1.99
C PRO A 5 -3.09 -8.06 2.58
N PHE A 6 -1.95 -7.63 2.01
CA PHE A 6 -1.07 -6.59 2.53
C PHE A 6 -0.86 -5.46 1.50
N GLY A 7 -1.85 -5.13 0.67
CA GLY A 7 -1.76 -4.04 -0.31
C GLY A 7 -1.57 -4.49 -1.77
N LEU A 8 -1.20 -3.54 -2.63
CA LEU A 8 -1.14 -3.73 -4.09
C LEU A 8 0.30 -3.94 -4.59
N ARG A 9 0.53 -5.07 -5.28
CA ARG A 9 1.80 -5.35 -5.95
C ARG A 9 1.95 -4.50 -7.21
N THR A 10 3.19 -4.15 -7.52
CA THR A 10 3.59 -3.48 -8.76
C THR A 10 3.39 -4.33 -10.02
N LEU A 11 3.31 -5.65 -9.88
CA LEU A 11 3.06 -6.59 -10.97
C LEU A 11 2.24 -7.78 -10.47
N SER A 12 1.32 -8.27 -11.31
CA SER A 12 0.50 -9.45 -10.99
C SER A 12 1.37 -10.69 -10.84
N ASP A 13 1.08 -11.53 -9.86
CA ASP A 13 1.74 -12.85 -9.69
C ASP A 13 1.52 -13.81 -10.87
N LEU A 14 0.57 -13.52 -11.77
CA LEU A 14 0.33 -14.29 -12.99
C LEU A 14 1.32 -13.95 -14.11
N HIS A 15 2.09 -12.87 -13.96
CA HIS A 15 3.04 -12.46 -14.98
C HIS A 15 4.35 -13.29 -14.87
N PRO A 16 4.93 -13.80 -15.97
CA PRO A 16 6.13 -14.66 -15.92
C PRO A 16 7.36 -13.99 -15.30
N GLN A 17 7.40 -12.66 -15.30
CA GLN A 17 8.48 -11.87 -14.69
C GLN A 17 8.14 -11.41 -13.26
N PHE A 18 7.08 -11.91 -12.64
CA PHE A 18 6.79 -11.61 -11.25
C PHE A 18 7.91 -12.12 -10.34
N ALA A 19 8.30 -11.28 -9.39
CA ALA A 19 9.21 -11.65 -8.31
C ALA A 19 8.84 -10.82 -7.06
N PRO A 20 8.44 -11.45 -5.93
CA PRO A 20 7.86 -10.75 -4.77
C PRO A 20 8.72 -9.60 -4.22
N ALA A 21 10.05 -9.77 -4.22
CA ALA A 21 11.00 -8.78 -3.72
C ALA A 21 11.62 -7.90 -4.83
N ALA A 22 11.19 -8.06 -6.08
CA ALA A 22 11.71 -7.24 -7.18
C ALA A 22 11.07 -5.84 -7.20
N TYR A 23 11.93 -4.83 -7.23
CA TYR A 23 11.64 -3.41 -7.00
C TYR A 23 10.36 -2.85 -7.67
N HIS A 24 10.13 -3.20 -8.94
CA HIS A 24 8.93 -2.84 -9.70
C HIS A 24 8.26 -4.05 -10.38
N ARG A 25 8.53 -5.27 -9.91
CA ARG A 25 8.00 -6.50 -10.51
C ARG A 25 7.34 -7.43 -9.49
N GLY A 26 6.89 -6.89 -8.36
CA GLY A 26 6.14 -7.70 -7.39
C GLY A 26 6.08 -7.16 -5.98
N THR A 27 6.90 -6.17 -5.65
CA THR A 27 6.83 -5.50 -4.33
C THR A 27 5.55 -4.65 -4.22
N VAL A 28 5.16 -4.40 -2.98
CA VAL A 28 4.10 -3.47 -2.59
C VAL A 28 4.72 -2.16 -2.16
N TRP A 29 4.20 -1.06 -2.71
CA TRP A 29 4.55 0.30 -2.31
C TRP A 29 3.36 0.89 -1.54
N PRO A 30 3.53 1.32 -0.27
CA PRO A 30 2.44 1.91 0.51
C PRO A 30 1.81 3.12 -0.18
N PHE A 31 2.62 3.93 -0.85
CA PHE A 31 2.16 5.09 -1.63
C PHE A 31 1.27 4.68 -2.81
N ASP A 32 1.72 3.73 -3.65
CA ASP A 32 0.93 3.23 -4.78
C ASP A 32 -0.36 2.57 -4.31
N SER A 33 -0.30 1.84 -3.19
CA SER A 33 -1.48 1.23 -2.56
C SER A 33 -2.47 2.29 -2.06
N TRP A 34 -2.00 3.42 -1.53
CA TRP A 34 -2.86 4.55 -1.17
C TRP A 34 -3.54 5.18 -2.39
N LEU A 35 -2.82 5.36 -3.50
CA LEU A 35 -3.42 5.82 -4.76
C LEU A 35 -4.50 4.83 -5.26
N GLY A 36 -4.19 3.53 -5.25
CA GLY A 36 -5.11 2.47 -5.62
C GLY A 36 -6.35 2.42 -4.73
N TRP A 37 -6.18 2.59 -3.42
CA TRP A 37 -7.27 2.71 -2.45
C TRP A 37 -8.20 3.88 -2.79
N GLY A 38 -7.66 5.07 -3.07
CA GLY A 38 -8.45 6.24 -3.47
C GLY A 38 -9.22 6.01 -4.79
N GLY A 39 -8.59 5.34 -5.75
CA GLY A 39 -9.20 4.95 -7.02
C GLY A 39 -10.34 3.95 -6.86
N LEU A 40 -10.14 2.90 -6.05
CA LEU A 40 -11.17 1.90 -5.75
C LEU A 40 -12.41 2.54 -5.10
N ARG A 41 -12.21 3.46 -4.14
CA ARG A 41 -13.31 4.24 -3.55
C ARG A 41 -14.04 5.08 -4.59
N ALA A 42 -13.30 5.73 -5.49
CA ALA A 42 -13.90 6.52 -6.56
C ALA A 42 -14.76 5.67 -7.52
N ALA A 43 -14.42 4.39 -7.65
CA ALA A 43 -15.11 3.42 -8.49
C ALA A 43 -16.24 2.65 -7.77
N GLY A 44 -16.56 2.98 -6.51
CA GLY A 44 -17.57 2.27 -5.72
C GLY A 44 -17.16 0.86 -5.26
N ARG A 45 -15.85 0.55 -5.29
CA ARG A 45 -15.25 -0.73 -4.89
C ARG A 45 -14.79 -0.68 -3.43
N GLU A 46 -15.76 -0.49 -2.52
CA GLU A 46 -15.47 -0.17 -1.12
C GLU A 46 -14.82 -1.34 -0.37
N GLU A 47 -15.21 -2.58 -0.65
CA GLU A 47 -14.65 -3.77 -0.01
C GLU A 47 -13.17 -3.95 -0.37
N GLU A 48 -12.83 -3.88 -1.65
CA GLU A 48 -11.46 -3.99 -2.11
C GLU A 48 -10.61 -2.80 -1.63
N ALA A 49 -11.19 -1.59 -1.59
CA ALA A 49 -10.52 -0.44 -1.01
C ALA A 49 -10.17 -0.73 0.45
N GLU A 50 -11.14 -1.16 1.27
CA GLU A 50 -10.88 -1.41 2.68
C GLU A 50 -9.83 -2.51 2.89
N ARG A 51 -9.84 -3.56 2.06
CA ARG A 51 -8.79 -4.60 2.06
C ARG A 51 -7.40 -4.04 1.79
N VAL A 52 -7.25 -3.13 0.82
CA VAL A 52 -5.95 -2.46 0.56
C VAL A 52 -5.55 -1.62 1.77
N ARG A 53 -6.48 -0.84 2.32
CA ARG A 53 -6.22 0.08 3.44
C ARG A 53 -5.76 -0.67 4.69
N THR A 54 -6.53 -1.66 5.13
CA THR A 54 -6.20 -2.44 6.34
C THR A 54 -4.94 -3.27 6.12
N GLY A 55 -4.79 -3.88 4.94
CA GLY A 55 -3.63 -4.69 4.61
C GLY A 55 -2.31 -3.92 4.67
N VAL A 56 -2.27 -2.70 4.12
CA VAL A 56 -1.05 -1.87 4.19
C VAL A 56 -0.73 -1.47 5.63
N LEU A 57 -1.72 -1.08 6.42
CA LEU A 57 -1.51 -0.68 7.82
C LEU A 57 -0.99 -1.86 8.66
N GLU A 58 -1.60 -3.02 8.50
CA GLU A 58 -1.15 -4.26 9.15
C GLU A 58 0.28 -4.63 8.74
N ALA A 59 0.62 -4.46 7.46
CA ALA A 59 1.97 -4.72 6.98
C ALA A 59 3.02 -3.82 7.65
N LEU A 60 2.72 -2.51 7.73
CA LEU A 60 3.61 -1.55 8.38
C LEU A 60 3.75 -1.81 9.88
N GLU A 61 2.69 -2.27 10.55
CA GLU A 61 2.74 -2.70 11.96
C GLU A 61 3.64 -3.93 12.14
N ARG A 62 3.46 -4.97 11.32
CA ARG A 62 4.28 -6.20 11.39
C ARG A 62 5.76 -5.94 11.09
N LEU A 63 6.04 -5.06 10.13
CA LEU A 63 7.41 -4.67 9.77
C LEU A 63 8.06 -3.77 10.82
N GLY A 64 7.27 -3.07 11.65
CA GLY A 64 7.75 -2.14 12.68
C GLY A 64 8.49 -0.92 12.12
N LEU A 65 8.32 -0.61 10.83
CA LEU A 65 9.08 0.39 10.08
C LEU A 65 8.17 1.08 9.05
N ALA A 66 8.67 2.14 8.42
CA ALA A 66 8.01 2.81 7.29
C ALA A 66 8.87 2.66 6.02
N PRO A 67 9.09 1.43 5.50
CA PRO A 67 10.02 1.20 4.41
C PRO A 67 9.50 1.77 3.10
N GLU A 68 10.40 2.01 2.16
CA GLU A 68 10.05 2.43 0.80
C GLU A 68 9.06 1.50 0.10
N LEU A 69 9.28 0.20 0.27
CA LEU A 69 8.48 -0.89 -0.27
C LEU A 69 8.70 -2.15 0.57
N TYR A 70 7.86 -3.17 0.39
CA TYR A 70 8.05 -4.50 0.97
C TYR A 70 7.61 -5.59 0.00
N ALA A 71 8.08 -6.82 0.24
CA ALA A 71 7.60 -8.01 -0.45
C ALA A 71 6.39 -8.57 0.30
N VAL A 72 5.50 -9.26 -0.41
CA VAL A 72 4.44 -10.06 0.20
C VAL A 72 4.63 -11.51 -0.23
N THR A 73 5.05 -12.33 0.72
CA THR A 73 5.30 -13.78 0.59
C THR A 73 4.19 -14.57 1.29
N GLU A 74 4.34 -15.89 1.37
CA GLU A 74 3.43 -16.76 2.12
C GLU A 74 3.51 -16.51 3.63
N ASP A 75 4.68 -16.11 4.13
CA ASP A 75 4.91 -15.79 5.55
C ASP A 75 4.43 -14.37 5.92
N GLY A 76 4.06 -13.56 4.93
CA GLY A 76 3.50 -12.22 5.09
C GLY A 76 4.38 -11.12 4.51
N PRO A 77 4.34 -9.90 5.10
CA PRO A 77 5.13 -8.77 4.61
C PRO A 77 6.59 -8.91 5.05
N GLU A 78 7.50 -8.82 4.08
CA GLU A 78 8.95 -8.98 4.30
C GLU A 78 9.75 -7.75 3.84
N ARG A 79 10.84 -7.48 4.55
CA ARG A 79 11.77 -6.40 4.22
C ARG A 79 12.55 -6.73 2.95
N VAL A 80 12.69 -5.75 2.06
CA VAL A 80 13.58 -5.86 0.90
C VAL A 80 14.89 -5.13 1.21
N PRO A 81 16.07 -5.78 1.14
CA PRO A 81 17.34 -5.20 1.60
C PRO A 81 17.75 -3.87 0.95
N ILE A 82 17.41 -3.66 -0.33
CA ILE A 82 17.75 -2.42 -1.06
C ILE A 82 16.81 -1.26 -0.74
N ALA A 83 15.67 -1.52 -0.10
CA ALA A 83 14.68 -0.49 0.20
C ALA A 83 15.13 0.40 1.37
N ASN A 84 14.84 1.70 1.26
CA ASN A 84 14.99 2.62 2.39
C ASN A 84 14.18 2.13 3.60
N GLN A 85 14.76 2.19 4.80
CA GLN A 85 14.14 1.68 6.02
C GLN A 85 13.05 2.62 6.58
N VAL A 86 13.20 3.92 6.33
CA VAL A 86 12.23 4.97 6.66
C VAL A 86 12.10 5.87 5.44
N GLN A 87 10.92 5.91 4.84
CA GLN A 87 10.68 6.62 3.59
C GLN A 87 9.50 7.58 3.72
N ALA A 88 9.69 8.82 3.26
CA ALA A 88 8.75 9.91 3.49
C ALA A 88 7.37 9.64 2.89
N TRP A 89 7.31 9.05 1.68
CA TRP A 89 6.04 8.71 1.06
C TRP A 89 5.30 7.58 1.77
N THR A 90 6.01 6.66 2.43
CA THR A 90 5.39 5.60 3.23
C THR A 90 4.79 6.17 4.51
N VAL A 91 5.50 7.09 5.17
CA VAL A 91 4.96 7.83 6.33
C VAL A 91 3.70 8.60 5.92
N GLY A 92 3.74 9.31 4.79
CA GLY A 92 2.60 10.04 4.26
C GLY A 92 1.42 9.14 3.90
N ALA A 93 1.67 8.02 3.22
CA ALA A 93 0.64 7.05 2.85
C ALA A 93 0.01 6.39 4.08
N ARG A 94 0.81 6.03 5.09
CA ARG A 94 0.32 5.53 6.38
C ARG A 94 -0.66 6.52 7.01
N TRP A 95 -0.23 7.77 7.18
CA TRP A 95 -1.08 8.81 7.75
C TRP A 95 -2.36 8.99 6.94
N ALA A 96 -2.26 9.02 5.61
CA ALA A 96 -3.41 9.19 4.72
C ALA A 96 -4.41 8.01 4.85
N LEU A 97 -3.94 6.77 4.91
CA LEU A 97 -4.77 5.58 5.09
C LEU A 97 -5.40 5.49 6.48
N GLU A 98 -4.69 5.88 7.54
CA GLU A 98 -5.22 6.00 8.92
C GLU A 98 -6.34 7.04 8.99
N ASN A 99 -6.16 8.18 8.32
CA ASN A 99 -7.10 9.30 8.33
C ASN A 99 -8.16 9.21 7.21
N ARG A 100 -8.17 8.10 6.45
CA ARG A 100 -9.06 7.90 5.28
C ARG A 100 -9.06 9.12 4.33
N TRP A 101 -7.89 9.69 4.08
CA TRP A 101 -7.68 10.83 3.18
C TRP A 101 -7.18 10.36 1.82
N ASP A 102 -7.93 10.61 0.75
CA ASP A 102 -7.65 10.17 -0.63
C ASP A 102 -7.02 11.24 -1.52
N GLY A 103 -6.48 12.30 -0.92
CA GLY A 103 -5.84 13.41 -1.63
C GLY A 103 -6.80 14.42 -2.27
N ARG A 104 -8.12 14.16 -2.31
CA ARG A 104 -9.08 15.04 -3.03
C ARG A 104 -9.71 16.13 -2.16
N ARG A 105 -9.81 15.94 -0.83
CA ARG A 105 -10.25 16.98 0.12
C ARG A 105 -9.60 16.80 1.48
N LEU A 106 -9.03 17.88 2.05
CA LEU A 106 -8.57 17.86 3.44
C LEU A 106 -9.79 17.71 4.38
N PRO A 107 -9.71 16.87 5.43
CA PRO A 107 -10.73 16.86 6.48
C PRO A 107 -10.78 18.26 7.13
N GLY A 108 -11.96 18.90 7.15
CA GLY A 108 -12.19 20.05 8.04
C GLY A 108 -12.06 21.47 7.47
N ARG A 109 -12.37 21.73 6.20
CA ARG A 109 -12.95 23.05 5.85
C ARG A 109 -14.45 22.89 5.61
N GLY A 110 -15.19 22.89 6.72
CA GLY A 110 -16.62 23.15 6.68
C GLY A 110 -16.86 24.46 5.94
N ARG A 111 -17.85 24.46 5.04
CA ARG A 111 -18.38 25.70 4.49
C ARG A 111 -18.97 26.47 5.67
N GLY A 112 -18.44 27.66 5.93
CA GLY A 112 -19.14 28.65 6.75
C GLY A 112 -20.47 29.05 6.13
#